data_AF-A0A4Q2W7K1-F1
#
_entry.id   AF-A0A4Q2W7K1-F1
#
_cell.length_a   1.000
_cell.length_b   1.000
_cell.length_c   1.000
_cell.angle_alpha   90.00
_cell.angle_beta   90.00
_cell.angle_gamma   90.00
#
_symmetry.space_group_name_H-M   'P 1'
#
loop_
_entity.id
_entity.type
_entity.pdbx_description
1 polymer ?
#
loop_
_entity_poly.entity_id
_entity_poly.type
_entity_poly.pdbx_seq_one_letter_code
_entity_poly.pdbx_strand_id
1 'polypeptide(L)'
;MATTYKNAAITLAAGTATRAFEGFLGRVPEKNPTYLPEHKFDIPMKDGSIGTVYLSGSPYQPEHPLDKRGWTLQEYVLSSRILIFSDYQLLWQCQEVKLQSVTGNNAGIEYQQHLESLPWASFNDESEPSYGTHDSEKLYLWKTIIMQYTRRELKDPEDRLPAVTGITTELQKVWQDSHIYGHWERWFIQLLAWYKLESDRVKKRNIHRAPSWSWVSVDGGIRYENPIEIEDAKIEILTAAKVTLSCRILQFKDIELPKRCTLSTRLDLVESASNIKFAERKCEYLLGIASRCHEGKRGLALMVLKTPGGSYRRIGLALFGDMTVWTGVEFQSIDLEPKEK
;
A
#
# COMPACT_ATOMS: atom_id res chain seq x y z
N MET A 1 17.97 -5.52 -10.65
CA MET A 1 17.34 -4.20 -10.40
C MET A 1 17.60 -3.71 -8.99
N ALA A 2 17.26 -4.45 -7.94
CA ALA A 2 17.45 -3.98 -6.56
C ALA A 2 18.89 -3.54 -6.24
N THR A 3 19.88 -4.38 -6.57
CA THR A 3 21.31 -4.08 -6.39
C THR A 3 21.78 -2.88 -7.22
N THR A 4 21.15 -2.61 -8.36
CA THR A 4 21.50 -1.48 -9.23
C THR A 4 21.19 -0.15 -8.55
N TYR A 5 19.96 0.03 -8.06
CA TYR A 5 19.55 1.28 -7.40
C TYR A 5 20.15 1.43 -6.00
N LYS A 6 20.24 0.32 -5.23
CA LYS A 6 20.86 0.31 -3.90
C LYS A 6 22.32 0.75 -3.92
N ASN A 7 23.08 0.27 -4.90
CA ASN A 7 24.52 0.53 -5.00
C ASN A 7 24.85 1.72 -5.93
N ALA A 8 23.85 2.40 -6.48
CA ALA A 8 24.09 3.59 -7.28
C ALA A 8 24.70 4.70 -6.40
N ALA A 9 25.70 5.41 -6.93
CA ALA A 9 26.23 6.59 -6.25
C ALA A 9 25.14 7.68 -6.12
N ILE A 10 24.35 7.83 -7.17
CA ILE A 10 23.17 8.70 -7.24
C ILE A 10 22.21 8.16 -8.31
N THR A 11 20.91 8.17 -8.01
CA THR A 11 19.87 7.87 -8.99
C THR A 11 19.32 9.18 -9.55
N LEU A 12 19.30 9.31 -10.88
CA LEU A 12 18.66 10.44 -11.56
C LEU A 12 17.24 10.03 -11.95
N ALA A 13 16.24 10.68 -11.38
CA ALA A 13 14.83 10.46 -11.68
C ALA A 13 14.31 11.55 -12.61
N ALA A 14 13.95 11.16 -13.82
CA ALA A 14 13.27 12.02 -14.78
C ALA A 14 11.78 12.16 -14.40
N GLY A 15 11.50 12.95 -13.34
CA GLY A 15 10.17 13.07 -12.73
C GLY A 15 9.09 13.48 -13.73
N THR A 16 9.42 14.40 -14.65
CA THR A 16 8.51 14.92 -15.69
C THR A 16 8.40 14.05 -16.94
N ALA A 17 9.17 12.95 -17.07
CA ALA A 17 9.15 12.09 -18.25
C ALA A 17 8.08 11.00 -18.14
N THR A 18 7.21 10.93 -19.14
CA THR A 18 6.16 9.89 -19.21
C THR A 18 6.72 8.59 -19.77
N ARG A 19 7.69 8.67 -20.69
CA ARG A 19 8.28 7.53 -21.39
C ARG A 19 9.81 7.61 -21.41
N ALA A 20 10.46 6.46 -21.55
CA ALA A 20 11.92 6.34 -21.49
C ALA A 20 12.67 7.08 -22.62
N PHE A 21 12.01 7.35 -23.75
CA PHE A 21 12.59 8.09 -24.87
C PHE A 21 12.35 9.60 -24.80
N GLU A 22 11.57 10.08 -23.82
CA GLU A 22 11.32 11.51 -23.67
C GLU A 22 12.49 12.21 -22.96
N GLY A 23 12.80 13.42 -23.41
CA GLY A 23 13.71 14.31 -22.70
C GLY A 23 13.07 14.87 -21.42
N PHE A 24 13.92 15.17 -20.44
CA PHE A 24 13.57 15.89 -19.21
C PHE A 24 14.46 17.11 -18.95
N LEU A 25 15.45 17.34 -19.82
CA LEU A 25 16.37 18.48 -19.76
C LEU A 25 16.05 19.48 -20.89
N GLY A 26 16.07 20.77 -20.56
CA GLY A 26 15.80 21.85 -21.51
C GLY A 26 14.31 22.14 -21.73
N ARG A 27 14.01 23.08 -22.64
CA ARG A 27 12.63 23.37 -23.05
C ARG A 27 12.14 22.27 -23.97
N VAL A 28 11.34 21.36 -23.43
CA VAL A 28 10.61 20.37 -24.21
C VAL A 28 9.34 21.06 -24.72
N PRO A 29 9.15 21.27 -26.04
CA PRO A 29 8.05 22.09 -26.58
C PRO A 29 6.64 21.64 -26.18
N GLU A 30 6.48 20.36 -25.86
CA GLU A 30 5.20 19.73 -25.51
C GLU A 30 4.98 19.57 -24.00
N LYS A 31 5.93 20.00 -23.14
CA LYS A 31 5.79 19.92 -21.68
C LYS A 31 5.46 21.27 -21.07
N ASN A 32 4.63 21.23 -20.03
CA ASN A 32 4.36 22.38 -19.20
C ASN A 32 5.69 22.94 -18.66
N PRO A 33 5.84 24.29 -18.61
CA PRO A 33 7.00 24.90 -17.99
C PRO A 33 7.06 24.51 -16.50
N THR A 34 8.24 24.66 -15.91
CA THR A 34 8.40 24.59 -14.45
C THR A 34 7.35 25.46 -13.77
N TYR A 35 6.70 24.92 -12.75
CA TYR A 35 5.64 25.56 -12.00
C TYR A 35 6.05 26.94 -11.52
N LEU A 36 5.13 27.89 -11.70
CA LEU A 36 5.16 29.20 -11.10
C LEU A 36 3.83 29.39 -10.34
N PRO A 37 3.85 30.02 -9.15
CA PRO A 37 2.62 30.34 -8.44
C PRO A 37 1.65 31.20 -9.27
N GLU A 38 0.35 31.03 -9.01
CA GLU A 38 -0.73 31.60 -9.83
C GLU A 38 -0.79 33.14 -9.77
N HIS A 39 -0.43 33.72 -8.62
CA HIS A 39 -0.58 35.16 -8.41
C HIS A 39 0.74 35.88 -8.66
N LYS A 40 0.80 36.59 -9.80
CA LYS A 40 1.93 37.44 -10.18
C LYS A 40 1.64 38.90 -9.81
N PHE A 41 2.57 39.51 -9.08
CA PHE A 41 2.53 40.92 -8.70
C PHE A 41 3.79 41.63 -9.18
N ASP A 42 3.61 42.82 -9.74
CA ASP A 42 4.71 43.70 -10.09
C ASP A 42 4.97 44.64 -8.92
N ILE A 43 6.22 44.72 -8.47
CA ILE A 43 6.63 45.52 -7.31
C ILE A 43 7.68 46.54 -7.74
N PRO A 44 7.45 47.84 -7.51
CA PRO A 44 8.46 48.86 -7.79
C PRO A 44 9.65 48.70 -6.83
N MET A 45 10.86 48.64 -7.40
CA MET A 45 12.11 48.52 -6.66
C MET A 45 12.77 49.89 -6.46
N LYS A 46 13.72 49.97 -5.52
CA LYS A 46 14.39 51.23 -5.14
C LYS A 46 15.20 51.88 -6.27
N ASP A 47 15.65 51.09 -7.24
CA ASP A 47 16.40 51.54 -8.41
C ASP A 47 15.48 51.98 -9.58
N GLY A 48 14.16 52.00 -9.37
CA GLY A 48 13.17 52.34 -10.40
C GLY A 48 12.81 51.18 -11.32
N SER A 49 13.43 50.00 -11.15
CA SER A 49 13.02 48.79 -11.87
C SER A 49 11.71 48.22 -11.30
N ILE A 50 11.03 47.41 -12.11
CA ILE A 50 9.84 46.64 -11.69
C ILE A 50 10.29 45.20 -11.45
N GLY A 51 10.26 44.76 -10.20
CA GLY A 51 10.43 43.36 -9.84
C GLY A 51 9.12 42.59 -9.97
N THR A 52 9.21 41.26 -10.05
CA THR A 52 8.03 40.39 -10.04
C THR A 52 8.07 39.49 -8.81
N VAL A 53 6.95 39.41 -8.10
CA VAL A 53 6.73 38.45 -6.99
C VAL A 53 5.61 37.51 -7.37
N TYR A 54 5.84 36.22 -7.13
CA TYR A 54 4.83 35.17 -7.27
C TYR A 54 4.37 34.73 -5.88
N LEU A 55 3.06 34.68 -5.64
CA LEU A 55 2.46 34.20 -4.40
C LEU A 55 1.59 32.97 -4.67
N SER A 56 1.66 31.99 -3.78
CA SER A 56 0.76 30.82 -3.78
C SER A 56 -0.12 30.85 -2.54
N GLY A 57 -1.42 30.56 -2.72
CA GLY A 57 -2.38 30.41 -1.62
C GLY A 57 -2.32 29.03 -0.95
N SER A 58 -1.67 28.06 -1.57
CA SER A 58 -1.53 26.69 -1.08
C SER A 58 -0.17 26.10 -1.46
N PRO A 59 0.27 25.02 -0.79
CA PRO A 59 1.37 24.21 -1.29
C PRO A 59 1.07 23.71 -2.72
N TYR A 60 2.10 23.64 -3.55
CA TYR A 60 2.04 23.02 -4.87
C TYR A 60 2.39 21.54 -4.75
N GLN A 61 1.61 20.71 -5.43
CA GLN A 61 1.90 19.30 -5.56
C GLN A 61 2.52 19.02 -6.94
N PRO A 62 3.80 18.61 -7.00
CA PRO A 62 4.45 18.21 -8.25
C PRO A 62 3.72 17.09 -8.97
N GLU A 63 3.55 17.22 -10.29
CA GLU A 63 3.03 16.13 -11.12
C GLU A 63 4.19 15.35 -11.75
N HIS A 64 4.51 14.21 -11.17
CA HIS A 64 5.50 13.30 -11.72
C HIS A 64 4.83 12.09 -12.38
N PRO A 65 4.78 12.00 -13.72
CA PRO A 65 4.39 10.77 -14.43
C PRO A 65 5.16 9.53 -13.96
N LEU A 66 6.42 9.69 -13.57
CA LEU A 66 7.24 8.60 -13.03
C LEU A 66 6.58 7.94 -11.80
N ASP A 67 5.89 8.72 -10.98
CA ASP A 67 5.29 8.29 -9.72
C ASP A 67 4.06 7.40 -9.90
N LYS A 68 3.47 7.45 -11.11
CA LYS A 68 2.31 6.65 -11.49
C LYS A 68 2.71 5.24 -11.96
N ARG A 69 4.00 4.93 -12.13
CA ARG A 69 4.48 3.66 -12.71
C ARG A 69 4.85 2.64 -11.62
N GLY A 70 4.39 1.40 -11.72
CA GLY A 70 4.56 0.40 -10.65
C GLY A 70 6.03 0.07 -10.37
N TRP A 71 6.82 -0.15 -11.41
CA TRP A 71 8.25 -0.46 -11.30
C TRP A 71 9.05 0.65 -10.61
N THR A 72 8.68 1.92 -10.79
CA THR A 72 9.48 3.06 -10.29
C THR A 72 9.45 3.19 -8.77
N LEU A 73 8.52 2.51 -8.08
CA LEU A 73 8.51 2.50 -6.62
C LEU A 73 9.78 1.88 -6.08
N GLN A 74 10.17 0.71 -6.61
CA GLN A 74 11.39 0.05 -6.13
C GLN A 74 12.62 0.88 -6.49
N GLU A 75 12.63 1.56 -7.64
CA GLU A 75 13.73 2.42 -8.08
C GLU A 75 13.91 3.58 -7.10
N TYR A 76 12.80 4.19 -6.67
CA TYR A 76 12.79 5.24 -5.66
C TYR A 76 13.23 4.73 -4.29
N VAL A 77 12.55 3.71 -3.76
CA VAL A 77 12.70 3.21 -2.39
C VAL A 77 14.08 2.58 -2.16
N LEU A 78 14.65 1.94 -3.18
CA LEU A 78 15.97 1.31 -3.10
C LEU A 78 17.10 2.28 -3.43
N SER A 79 16.84 3.54 -3.76
CA SER A 79 17.91 4.51 -4.01
C SER A 79 18.39 5.13 -2.68
N SER A 80 19.68 4.98 -2.38
CA SER A 80 20.29 5.62 -1.20
C SER A 80 20.37 7.15 -1.33
N ARG A 81 20.47 7.63 -2.57
CA ARG A 81 20.56 9.04 -2.98
C ARG A 81 19.81 9.20 -4.30
N ILE A 82 18.87 10.14 -4.35
CA ILE A 82 18.05 10.37 -5.54
C ILE A 82 17.90 11.86 -5.82
N LEU A 83 18.05 12.21 -7.09
CA LEU A 83 17.84 13.54 -7.61
C LEU A 83 16.69 13.51 -8.60
N ILE A 84 15.61 14.24 -8.30
CA ILE A 84 14.38 14.23 -9.06
C ILE A 84 14.26 15.53 -9.85
N PHE A 85 14.24 15.40 -11.17
CA PHE A 85 13.93 16.47 -12.10
C PHE A 85 12.41 16.65 -12.14
N SER A 86 11.91 17.47 -11.22
CA SER A 86 10.49 17.79 -11.03
C SER A 86 10.04 18.92 -11.97
N ASP A 87 8.72 19.05 -12.12
CA ASP A 87 8.08 20.23 -12.67
C ASP A 87 8.07 21.40 -11.68
N TYR A 88 8.47 21.23 -10.43
CA TYR A 88 8.60 22.32 -9.45
C TYR A 88 10.03 22.87 -9.34
N GLN A 89 10.95 22.06 -8.80
CA GLN A 89 12.37 22.40 -8.60
C GLN A 89 13.21 21.12 -8.68
N LEU A 90 14.54 21.25 -8.69
CA LEU A 90 15.39 20.07 -8.53
C LEU A 90 15.27 19.54 -7.09
N LEU A 91 14.72 18.34 -6.91
CA LEU A 91 14.53 17.74 -5.59
C LEU A 91 15.64 16.73 -5.29
N TRP A 92 16.04 16.65 -4.04
CA TRP A 92 17.06 15.76 -3.53
C TRP A 92 16.55 15.02 -2.30
N GLN A 93 16.85 13.73 -2.23
CA GLN A 93 16.69 12.93 -1.03
C GLN A 93 17.91 12.02 -0.86
N CYS A 94 18.33 11.84 0.39
CA CYS A 94 19.24 10.76 0.78
C CYS A 94 18.80 10.17 2.13
N GLN A 95 19.59 9.24 2.67
CA GLN A 95 19.26 8.60 3.95
C GLN A 95 19.31 9.55 5.16
N GLU A 96 20.08 10.64 5.09
CA GLU A 96 20.20 11.63 6.18
C GLU A 96 19.25 12.82 6.00
N VAL A 97 18.80 13.03 4.76
CA VAL A 97 18.09 14.23 4.35
C VAL A 97 16.79 13.82 3.67
N LYS A 98 15.67 14.12 4.34
CA LYS A 98 14.33 13.97 3.77
C LYS A 98 14.23 14.77 2.47
N LEU A 99 13.33 14.34 1.59
CA LEU A 99 13.10 15.01 0.32
C LEU A 99 12.97 16.52 0.48
N GLN A 100 13.82 17.26 -0.23
CA GLN A 100 13.83 18.71 -0.24
C GLN A 100 14.32 19.25 -1.58
N SER A 101 14.10 20.53 -1.83
CA SER A 101 14.77 21.23 -2.91
C SER A 101 16.28 21.28 -2.69
N VAL A 102 17.06 21.19 -3.77
CA VAL A 102 18.52 21.37 -3.75
C VAL A 102 18.91 22.78 -3.29
N THR A 103 18.03 23.76 -3.44
CA THR A 103 18.27 25.13 -2.95
C THR A 103 17.98 25.29 -1.45
N GLY A 104 17.49 24.24 -0.78
CA GLY A 104 17.15 24.24 0.64
C GLY A 104 15.83 24.94 0.98
N ASN A 105 15.09 25.45 -0.02
CA ASN A 105 13.80 26.09 0.18
C ASN A 105 12.65 25.15 -0.21
N ASN A 106 11.96 24.60 0.79
CA ASN A 106 10.78 23.74 0.59
C ASN A 106 9.45 24.49 0.74
N ALA A 107 9.48 25.82 0.89
CA ALA A 107 8.26 26.60 1.11
C ALA A 107 7.31 26.43 -0.08
N GLY A 108 6.09 25.97 0.21
CA GLY A 108 5.05 25.78 -0.80
C GLY A 108 5.18 24.51 -1.63
N ILE A 109 5.86 23.46 -1.16
CA ILE A 109 5.83 22.12 -1.76
C ILE A 109 5.01 21.17 -0.88
N GLU A 110 4.11 20.41 -1.49
CA GLU A 110 3.50 19.21 -0.91
C GLU A 110 3.79 18.02 -1.82
N TYR A 111 4.68 17.11 -1.41
CA TYR A 111 5.04 15.96 -2.25
C TYR A 111 4.37 14.69 -1.76
N GLN A 112 3.43 14.15 -2.54
CA GLN A 112 2.63 13.00 -2.09
C GLN A 112 3.40 11.68 -1.95
N GLN A 113 4.63 11.55 -2.48
CA GLN A 113 5.48 10.37 -2.21
C GLN A 113 6.38 10.55 -0.97
N HIS A 114 5.84 11.04 0.14
CA HIS A 114 6.52 10.89 1.44
C HIS A 114 6.50 9.40 1.86
N LEU A 115 7.35 8.59 1.23
CA LEU A 115 7.72 7.28 1.77
C LEU A 115 8.77 7.49 2.83
N GLU A 116 8.59 6.84 3.96
CA GLU A 116 9.68 6.59 4.89
C GLU A 116 10.81 5.87 4.13
N SER A 117 12.05 6.32 4.34
CA SER A 117 13.21 5.59 3.82
C SER A 117 13.21 4.17 4.38
N LEU A 118 13.72 3.21 3.61
CA LEU A 118 13.96 1.88 4.17
C LEU A 118 14.89 2.00 5.39
N PRO A 119 14.83 1.06 6.35
CA PRO A 119 15.72 1.04 7.50
C PRO A 119 17.17 1.14 7.04
N TRP A 120 18.00 1.90 7.75
CA TRP A 120 19.40 2.16 7.35
C TRP A 120 20.21 0.87 7.16
N ALA A 121 19.91 -0.17 7.94
CA ALA A 121 20.48 -1.51 7.79
C ALA A 121 20.24 -2.14 6.40
N SER A 122 19.26 -1.64 5.63
CA SER A 122 19.05 -2.02 4.23
C SER A 122 20.12 -1.46 3.30
N PHE A 123 20.90 -0.47 3.72
CA PHE A 123 21.93 0.22 2.93
C PHE A 123 23.33 0.11 3.52
N ASN A 124 23.46 -0.27 4.79
CA ASN A 124 24.74 -0.50 5.45
C ASN A 124 24.64 -1.70 6.41
N ASP A 125 25.42 -2.76 6.15
CA ASP A 125 25.38 -4.00 6.91
C ASP A 125 25.97 -3.85 8.34
N GLU A 126 26.73 -2.78 8.61
CA GLU A 126 27.42 -2.56 9.90
C GLU A 126 26.65 -1.69 10.91
N SER A 127 25.47 -1.16 10.54
CA SER A 127 24.70 -0.25 11.40
C SER A 127 23.47 -0.91 12.00
N GLU A 128 23.25 -0.74 13.30
CA GLU A 128 21.95 -1.04 13.90
C GLU A 128 20.87 -0.10 13.34
N PRO A 129 19.67 -0.61 12.99
CA PRO A 129 18.62 0.22 12.41
C PRO A 129 18.13 1.27 13.43
N SER A 130 18.10 2.54 13.05
CA SER A 130 17.57 3.63 13.89
C SER A 130 16.04 3.77 13.81
N TYR A 131 15.42 3.24 12.75
CA TYR A 131 13.97 3.25 12.49
C TYR A 131 13.52 1.87 11.99
N GLY A 132 12.33 1.41 12.40
CA GLY A 132 11.88 0.06 12.08
C GLY A 132 12.57 -1.00 12.95
N THR A 133 12.85 -0.68 14.22
CA THR A 133 13.29 -1.66 15.22
C THR A 133 12.09 -2.36 15.85
N HIS A 134 11.03 -1.60 16.12
CA HIS A 134 9.77 -2.09 16.65
C HIS A 134 8.88 -2.65 15.54
N ASP A 135 8.17 -3.72 15.85
CA ASP A 135 7.29 -4.40 14.89
C ASP A 135 6.16 -3.51 14.36
N SER A 136 5.66 -2.56 15.17
CA SER A 136 4.65 -1.59 14.75
C SER A 136 5.14 -0.63 13.66
N GLU A 137 6.38 -0.15 13.76
CA GLU A 137 7.00 0.71 12.76
C GLU A 137 7.28 -0.05 11.45
N LYS A 138 7.81 -1.27 11.55
CA LYS A 138 8.06 -2.13 10.37
C LYS A 138 6.77 -2.42 9.61
N LEU A 139 5.71 -2.76 10.35
CA LEU A 139 4.39 -3.00 9.77
C LEU A 139 3.83 -1.74 9.11
N TYR A 140 3.93 -0.58 9.79
CA TYR A 140 3.49 0.70 9.24
C TYR A 140 4.21 1.04 7.94
N LEU A 141 5.54 0.89 7.92
CA LEU A 141 6.37 1.06 6.73
C LEU A 141 5.89 0.15 5.59
N TRP A 142 5.73 -1.15 5.85
CA TRP A 142 5.29 -2.10 4.82
C TRP A 142 3.89 -1.78 4.28
N LYS A 143 2.93 -1.46 5.16
CA LYS A 143 1.59 -1.05 4.77
C LYS A 143 1.63 0.18 3.86
N THR A 144 2.45 1.17 4.19
CA THR A 144 2.63 2.40 3.40
C THR A 144 3.24 2.11 2.03
N ILE A 145 4.29 1.29 1.97
CA ILE A 145 4.92 0.85 0.70
C ILE A 145 3.86 0.20 -0.20
N ILE A 146 3.09 -0.76 0.31
CA ILE A 146 2.09 -1.48 -0.49
C ILE A 146 0.92 -0.59 -0.89
N MET A 147 0.45 0.30 0.00
CA MET A 147 -0.62 1.24 -0.34
C MET A 147 -0.21 2.20 -1.46
N GLN A 148 1.04 2.67 -1.46
CA GLN A 148 1.55 3.51 -2.55
C GLN A 148 1.79 2.68 -3.82
N TYR A 149 2.36 1.48 -3.69
CA TYR A 149 2.63 0.58 -4.80
C TYR A 149 1.37 0.23 -5.60
N THR A 150 0.33 -0.21 -4.90
CA THR A 150 -0.87 -0.77 -5.55
C THR A 150 -1.70 0.27 -6.29
N ARG A 151 -1.50 1.57 -5.99
CA ARG A 151 -2.10 2.70 -6.73
C ARG A 151 -1.40 2.99 -8.05
N ARG A 152 -0.20 2.46 -8.26
CA ARG A 152 0.57 2.68 -9.49
C ARG A 152 0.13 1.72 -10.58
N GLU A 153 0.32 2.17 -11.80
CA GLU A 153 -0.03 1.47 -13.02
C GLU A 153 1.11 0.53 -13.44
N LEU A 154 0.72 -0.68 -13.81
CA LEU A 154 1.60 -1.66 -14.42
C LEU A 154 1.13 -1.88 -15.85
N LYS A 155 2.07 -1.84 -16.80
CA LYS A 155 1.78 -2.18 -18.19
C LYS A 155 1.40 -3.65 -18.33
N ASP A 156 2.11 -4.52 -17.63
CA ASP A 156 1.79 -5.94 -17.50
C ASP A 156 1.26 -6.20 -16.08
N PRO A 157 -0.02 -6.60 -15.91
CA PRO A 157 -0.57 -6.96 -14.61
C PRO A 157 0.15 -8.12 -13.92
N GLU A 158 0.86 -8.98 -14.65
CA GLU A 158 1.63 -10.10 -14.07
C GLU A 158 2.92 -9.63 -13.37
N ASP A 159 3.39 -8.41 -13.67
CA ASP A 159 4.51 -7.77 -12.95
C ASP A 159 4.15 -7.36 -11.50
N ARG A 160 2.91 -7.59 -11.06
CA ARG A 160 2.43 -7.09 -9.76
C ARG A 160 3.20 -7.59 -8.55
N LEU A 161 3.75 -8.80 -8.56
CA LEU A 161 4.67 -9.26 -7.53
C LEU A 161 6.15 -9.01 -7.91
N PRO A 162 6.61 -9.27 -9.15
CA PRO A 162 7.96 -8.94 -9.58
C PRO A 162 8.39 -7.49 -9.30
N ALA A 163 7.54 -6.51 -9.57
CA ALA A 163 7.87 -5.08 -9.47
C ALA A 163 8.03 -4.55 -8.03
N VAL A 164 7.73 -5.37 -7.01
CA VAL A 164 8.02 -5.06 -5.59
C VAL A 164 9.06 -6.01 -4.99
N THR A 165 9.47 -7.05 -5.72
CA THR A 165 10.32 -8.11 -5.19
C THR A 165 11.67 -7.58 -4.70
N GLY A 166 12.25 -6.60 -5.40
CA GLY A 166 13.50 -5.97 -4.98
C GLY A 166 13.45 -5.36 -3.57
N ILE A 167 12.33 -4.72 -3.21
CA ILE A 167 12.11 -4.17 -1.86
C ILE A 167 12.02 -5.31 -0.84
N THR A 168 11.21 -6.33 -1.15
CA THR A 168 11.05 -7.47 -0.23
C THR A 168 12.35 -8.24 -0.01
N THR A 169 13.21 -8.35 -1.02
CA THR A 169 14.50 -9.04 -0.90
C THR A 169 15.43 -8.34 0.09
N GLU A 170 15.47 -7.00 0.08
CA GLU A 170 16.28 -6.25 1.05
C GLU A 170 15.66 -6.27 2.45
N LEU A 171 14.34 -6.10 2.56
CA LEU A 171 13.65 -6.17 3.84
C LEU A 171 13.73 -7.55 4.49
N GLN A 172 13.69 -8.64 3.72
CA GLN A 172 13.81 -10.00 4.24
C GLN A 172 15.16 -10.23 4.95
N LYS A 173 16.24 -9.63 4.44
CA LYS A 173 17.57 -9.69 5.08
C LYS A 173 17.58 -8.93 6.41
N VAL A 174 17.03 -7.72 6.40
CA VAL A 174 17.06 -6.81 7.57
C VAL A 174 16.10 -7.26 8.66
N TRP A 175 14.90 -7.68 8.29
CA TRP A 175 13.87 -8.10 9.24
C TRP A 175 14.02 -9.55 9.67
N GLN A 176 14.85 -10.33 8.97
CA GLN A 176 15.02 -11.77 9.22
C GLN A 176 13.67 -12.49 9.26
N ASP A 177 12.80 -12.13 8.33
CA ASP A 177 11.44 -12.66 8.19
C ASP A 177 11.19 -13.08 6.75
N SER A 178 10.32 -14.06 6.54
CA SER A 178 9.88 -14.48 5.21
C SER A 178 8.56 -13.81 4.85
N HIS A 179 8.25 -13.79 3.56
CA HIS A 179 6.93 -13.37 3.09
C HIS A 179 6.40 -14.33 2.04
N ILE A 180 5.08 -14.40 1.95
CA ILE A 180 4.38 -15.13 0.89
C ILE A 180 3.37 -14.19 0.23
N TYR A 181 3.49 -14.03 -1.09
CA TYR A 181 2.67 -13.10 -1.89
C TYR A 181 2.54 -11.69 -1.26
N GLY A 182 3.64 -11.14 -0.73
CA GLY A 182 3.69 -9.81 -0.14
C GLY A 182 3.12 -9.69 1.27
N HIS A 183 2.97 -10.81 1.99
CA HIS A 183 2.52 -10.86 3.39
C HIS A 183 3.64 -11.49 4.22
N TRP A 184 4.23 -10.69 5.12
CA TRP A 184 5.26 -11.13 6.06
C TRP A 184 4.68 -12.12 7.06
N GLU A 185 5.42 -13.19 7.39
CA GLU A 185 4.92 -14.25 8.27
C GLU A 185 4.58 -13.70 9.65
N ARG A 186 5.42 -12.83 10.20
CA ARG A 186 5.23 -12.24 11.54
C ARG A 186 3.93 -11.46 11.69
N TRP A 187 3.49 -10.76 10.64
CA TRP A 187 2.29 -9.90 10.67
C TRP A 187 1.21 -10.38 9.71
N PHE A 188 1.21 -11.67 9.36
CA PHE A 188 0.39 -12.17 8.28
C PHE A 188 -1.09 -11.86 8.49
N ILE A 189 -1.60 -12.09 9.71
CA ILE A 189 -3.00 -11.87 10.07
C ILE A 189 -3.40 -10.39 9.90
N GLN A 190 -2.59 -9.48 10.41
CA GLN A 190 -2.79 -8.04 10.23
C GLN A 190 -2.69 -7.60 8.77
N LEU A 191 -1.87 -8.28 7.95
CA LEU A 191 -1.74 -8.01 6.53
C LEU A 191 -2.91 -8.57 5.71
N LEU A 192 -3.66 -9.57 6.20
CA LEU A 192 -4.92 -10.00 5.57
C LEU A 192 -6.05 -8.96 5.69
N ALA A 193 -5.91 -8.00 6.60
CA ALA A 193 -6.85 -6.90 6.84
C ALA A 193 -6.75 -5.76 5.80
N TRP A 194 -6.27 -6.06 4.59
CA TRP A 194 -6.38 -5.13 3.48
C TRP A 194 -7.83 -5.04 2.97
N TYR A 195 -8.21 -3.93 2.37
CA TYR A 195 -9.50 -3.74 1.72
C TYR A 195 -9.40 -2.77 0.55
N LYS A 196 -10.46 -2.69 -0.26
CA LYS A 196 -10.58 -1.73 -1.37
C LYS A 196 -11.65 -0.69 -1.05
N LEU A 197 -11.38 0.56 -1.44
CA LEU A 197 -12.42 1.58 -1.47
C LEU A 197 -13.47 1.22 -2.52
N GLU A 198 -14.67 1.74 -2.35
CA GLU A 198 -15.77 1.51 -3.30
C GLU A 198 -15.41 1.92 -4.73
N SER A 199 -14.73 3.06 -4.89
CA SER A 199 -14.22 3.56 -6.18
C SER A 199 -13.21 2.63 -6.85
N ASP A 200 -12.49 1.84 -6.06
CA ASP A 200 -11.33 1.08 -6.53
C ASP A 200 -11.66 -0.41 -6.76
N ARG A 201 -12.88 -0.84 -6.41
CA ARG A 201 -13.34 -2.24 -6.53
C ARG A 201 -13.16 -2.75 -7.96
N VAL A 202 -12.73 -4.00 -8.10
CA VAL A 202 -12.47 -4.60 -9.42
C VAL A 202 -13.59 -5.54 -9.85
N LYS A 203 -13.68 -5.83 -11.14
CA LYS A 203 -14.69 -6.77 -11.68
C LYS A 203 -14.32 -8.24 -11.45
N LYS A 204 -13.04 -8.57 -11.36
CA LYS A 204 -12.59 -9.97 -11.22
C LYS A 204 -11.29 -10.03 -10.44
N ARG A 205 -11.14 -11.13 -9.69
CA ARG A 205 -9.88 -11.53 -9.06
C ARG A 205 -9.05 -12.40 -10.01
N ASN A 206 -7.75 -12.17 -10.07
CA ASN A 206 -6.80 -12.98 -10.82
C ASN A 206 -6.18 -14.07 -9.92
N ILE A 207 -6.88 -15.21 -9.85
CA ILE A 207 -6.50 -16.38 -9.03
C ILE A 207 -5.40 -17.25 -9.66
N HIS A 208 -5.12 -17.07 -10.95
CA HIS A 208 -3.93 -17.64 -11.61
C HIS A 208 -2.66 -16.83 -11.34
N ARG A 209 -2.77 -15.59 -10.85
CA ARG A 209 -1.63 -14.76 -10.44
C ARG A 209 -1.25 -15.00 -8.99
N ALA A 210 -2.25 -15.02 -8.09
CA ALA A 210 -2.03 -15.18 -6.66
C ALA A 210 -3.25 -15.80 -5.93
N PRO A 211 -3.05 -16.36 -4.72
CA PRO A 211 -4.14 -16.86 -3.89
C PRO A 211 -5.19 -15.80 -3.56
N SER A 212 -6.41 -16.24 -3.25
CA SER A 212 -7.54 -15.32 -3.07
C SER A 212 -7.40 -14.33 -1.92
N TRP A 213 -6.60 -14.68 -0.92
CA TRP A 213 -6.38 -13.90 0.28
C TRP A 213 -5.34 -12.80 0.10
N SER A 214 -4.49 -12.88 -0.94
CA SER A 214 -3.44 -11.88 -1.17
C SER A 214 -3.96 -10.69 -1.97
N TRP A 215 -3.53 -9.47 -1.61
CA TRP A 215 -3.75 -8.25 -2.38
C TRP A 215 -3.19 -8.33 -3.81
N VAL A 216 -2.23 -9.23 -4.06
CA VAL A 216 -1.67 -9.48 -5.40
C VAL A 216 -2.74 -10.02 -6.34
N SER A 217 -3.78 -10.67 -5.85
CA SER A 217 -4.83 -11.26 -6.72
C SER A 217 -5.85 -10.23 -7.26
N VAL A 218 -5.77 -8.96 -6.86
CA VAL A 218 -6.65 -7.87 -7.36
C VAL A 218 -5.82 -6.70 -7.87
N ASP A 219 -6.32 -6.00 -8.88
CA ASP A 219 -5.68 -4.80 -9.41
C ASP A 219 -6.11 -3.53 -8.67
N GLY A 220 -5.38 -2.43 -8.92
CA GLY A 220 -5.62 -1.12 -8.32
C GLY A 220 -5.27 -1.03 -6.83
N GLY A 221 -5.51 0.15 -6.26
CA GLY A 221 -5.13 0.48 -4.89
C GLY A 221 -5.82 -0.38 -3.84
N ILE A 222 -5.09 -0.66 -2.76
CA ILE A 222 -5.66 -1.19 -1.52
C ILE A 222 -5.40 -0.23 -0.36
N ARG A 223 -6.09 -0.47 0.75
CA ARG A 223 -5.88 0.19 2.04
C ARG A 223 -5.80 -0.87 3.13
N TYR A 224 -5.25 -0.51 4.28
CA TYR A 224 -5.29 -1.32 5.48
C TYR A 224 -6.15 -0.63 6.53
N GLU A 225 -6.77 -1.43 7.39
CA GLU A 225 -7.31 -0.88 8.63
C GLU A 225 -6.18 -0.44 9.56
N ASN A 226 -6.54 0.45 10.48
CA ASN A 226 -5.67 0.94 11.55
C ASN A 226 -5.02 -0.23 12.31
N PRO A 227 -3.90 0.03 13.00
CA PRO A 227 -3.19 -0.99 13.77
C PRO A 227 -4.16 -1.77 14.67
N ILE A 228 -4.04 -3.08 14.63
CA ILE A 228 -4.85 -4.00 15.40
C ILE A 228 -3.99 -4.46 16.58
N GLU A 229 -4.51 -4.33 17.79
CA GLU A 229 -3.76 -4.69 19.00
C GLU A 229 -3.81 -6.18 19.33
N ILE A 230 -4.91 -6.86 19.01
CA ILE A 230 -5.09 -8.29 19.32
C ILE A 230 -5.50 -9.05 18.06
N GLU A 231 -4.70 -10.06 17.73
CA GLU A 231 -5.02 -11.05 16.71
C GLU A 231 -5.87 -12.17 17.32
N ASP A 232 -6.98 -12.47 16.68
CA ASP A 232 -7.93 -13.52 17.10
C ASP A 232 -7.90 -14.71 16.12
N ALA A 233 -6.72 -14.94 15.56
CA ALA A 233 -6.45 -16.05 14.65
C ALA A 233 -4.99 -16.47 14.75
N LYS A 234 -4.71 -17.70 14.35
CA LYS A 234 -3.35 -18.23 14.18
C LYS A 234 -3.19 -18.73 12.77
N ILE A 235 -1.98 -18.64 12.25
CA ILE A 235 -1.65 -19.11 10.92
C ILE A 235 -0.67 -20.29 10.98
N GLU A 236 -0.88 -21.23 10.09
CA GLU A 236 0.07 -22.27 9.72
C GLU A 236 0.34 -22.19 8.22
N ILE A 237 1.59 -21.92 7.85
CA ILE A 237 2.02 -21.86 6.44
C ILE A 237 2.53 -23.25 6.06
N LEU A 238 1.77 -23.95 5.21
CA LEU A 238 2.13 -25.29 4.76
C LEU A 238 3.03 -25.23 3.53
N THR A 239 2.74 -24.31 2.61
CA THR A 239 3.55 -24.03 1.41
C THR A 239 3.38 -22.56 1.01
N ALA A 240 4.15 -22.09 0.03
CA ALA A 240 4.00 -20.74 -0.51
C ALA A 240 2.57 -20.42 -1.01
N ALA A 241 1.78 -21.42 -1.41
CA ALA A 241 0.41 -21.24 -1.91
C ALA A 241 -0.67 -21.76 -0.96
N LYS A 242 -0.32 -22.54 0.07
CA LYS A 242 -1.28 -23.19 0.98
C LYS A 242 -1.08 -22.70 2.40
N VAL A 243 -2.14 -22.07 2.92
CA VAL A 243 -2.18 -21.47 4.25
C VAL A 243 -3.42 -21.96 4.99
N THR A 244 -3.22 -22.43 6.22
CA THR A 244 -4.29 -22.80 7.12
C THR A 244 -4.44 -21.71 8.19
N LEU A 245 -5.67 -21.25 8.38
CA LEU A 245 -6.03 -20.25 9.37
C LEU A 245 -6.86 -20.91 10.48
N SER A 246 -6.39 -20.85 11.71
CA SER A 246 -7.16 -21.23 12.90
C SER A 246 -7.82 -20.00 13.49
N CYS A 247 -9.15 -19.91 13.40
CA CYS A 247 -9.91 -18.72 13.74
C CYS A 247 -11.34 -19.07 14.16
N ARG A 248 -12.05 -18.10 14.74
CA ARG A 248 -13.49 -18.23 14.97
C ARG A 248 -14.24 -18.08 13.66
N ILE A 249 -15.18 -19.01 13.41
CA ILE A 249 -15.95 -19.03 12.17
C ILE A 249 -17.42 -18.87 12.49
N LEU A 250 -18.02 -17.83 11.93
CA LEU A 250 -19.43 -17.52 12.11
C LEU A 250 -20.16 -17.56 10.77
N GLN A 251 -21.26 -18.30 10.68
CA GLN A 251 -22.09 -18.23 9.47
C GLN A 251 -22.91 -16.95 9.51
N PHE A 252 -22.97 -16.26 8.37
CA PHE A 252 -23.66 -14.97 8.31
C PHE A 252 -25.15 -15.08 8.69
N LYS A 253 -25.79 -16.20 8.35
CA LYS A 253 -27.20 -16.48 8.65
C LYS A 253 -27.49 -16.61 10.15
N ASP A 254 -26.48 -16.93 10.96
CA ASP A 254 -26.64 -17.19 12.40
C ASP A 254 -26.52 -15.88 13.22
N ILE A 255 -26.18 -14.77 12.57
CA ILE A 255 -26.13 -13.45 13.20
C ILE A 255 -27.55 -12.90 13.37
N GLU A 256 -27.92 -12.47 14.57
CA GLU A 256 -29.21 -11.80 14.83
C GLU A 256 -29.31 -10.44 14.13
N LEU A 257 -30.52 -10.05 13.69
CA LEU A 257 -30.76 -8.81 12.96
C LEU A 257 -30.20 -7.54 13.64
N PRO A 258 -30.37 -7.31 14.95
CA PRO A 258 -29.82 -6.11 15.60
C PRO A 258 -28.29 -6.03 15.48
N LYS A 259 -27.60 -7.17 15.59
CA LYS A 259 -26.14 -7.26 15.47
C LYS A 259 -25.70 -7.06 14.02
N ARG A 260 -26.46 -7.57 13.05
CA ARG A 260 -26.20 -7.35 11.61
C ARG A 260 -26.21 -5.85 11.25
N CYS A 261 -27.07 -5.05 11.87
CA CYS A 261 -27.11 -3.59 11.61
C CYS A 261 -25.87 -2.84 12.09
N THR A 262 -25.06 -3.44 12.99
CA THR A 262 -23.80 -2.86 13.45
C THR A 262 -22.60 -3.25 12.58
N LEU A 263 -22.83 -4.08 11.56
CA LEU A 263 -21.79 -4.62 10.68
C LEU A 263 -21.58 -3.69 9.48
N SER A 264 -20.33 -3.28 9.27
CA SER A 264 -19.90 -2.56 8.06
C SER A 264 -19.11 -3.52 7.18
N THR A 265 -19.35 -3.53 5.87
CA THR A 265 -18.62 -4.39 4.92
C THR A 265 -17.76 -3.59 3.96
N ARG A 266 -16.64 -4.19 3.54
CA ARG A 266 -15.75 -3.64 2.51
C ARG A 266 -15.41 -4.74 1.53
N LEU A 267 -16.09 -4.74 0.39
CA LEU A 267 -15.95 -5.75 -0.65
C LEU A 267 -14.75 -5.48 -1.54
N ASP A 268 -14.08 -6.54 -1.99
CA ASP A 268 -12.96 -6.40 -2.91
C ASP A 268 -13.43 -6.15 -4.36
N LEU A 269 -14.57 -6.73 -4.74
CA LEU A 269 -15.12 -6.67 -6.09
C LEU A 269 -16.38 -5.81 -6.15
N VAL A 270 -16.66 -5.23 -7.33
CA VAL A 270 -17.89 -4.44 -7.57
C VAL A 270 -19.12 -5.30 -7.33
N GLU A 271 -20.23 -4.75 -6.84
CA GLU A 271 -21.43 -5.53 -6.44
C GLU A 271 -22.04 -6.38 -7.57
N SER A 272 -21.87 -5.97 -8.83
CA SER A 272 -22.32 -6.75 -9.98
C SER A 272 -21.51 -8.03 -10.20
N ALA A 273 -20.24 -8.04 -9.79
CA ALA A 273 -19.33 -9.17 -9.95
C ALA A 273 -19.05 -9.92 -8.63
N SER A 274 -19.12 -9.18 -7.53
CA SER A 274 -19.35 -9.70 -6.20
C SER A 274 -20.68 -10.42 -6.26
N ASN A 275 -20.62 -11.73 -6.20
CA ASN A 275 -21.76 -12.47 -5.72
C ASN A 275 -21.95 -12.14 -4.23
N ILE A 276 -22.25 -10.88 -3.85
CA ILE A 276 -22.53 -10.32 -2.51
C ILE A 276 -23.91 -9.58 -2.50
N LYS A 277 -25.00 -10.28 -2.16
CA LYS A 277 -26.32 -9.78 -1.77
C LYS A 277 -26.43 -10.23 -0.33
N PHE A 278 -26.29 -9.29 0.59
CA PHE A 278 -26.66 -9.56 1.98
C PHE A 278 -28.15 -9.82 2.00
N ALA A 279 -28.55 -11.03 2.40
CA ALA A 279 -29.91 -11.56 2.31
C ALA A 279 -30.41 -11.92 0.88
N GLU A 280 -29.66 -12.77 0.15
CA GLU A 280 -30.15 -14.07 -0.38
C GLU A 280 -29.06 -14.81 -1.20
N ARG A 281 -28.07 -15.25 -0.41
CA ARG A 281 -26.88 -16.12 -0.64
C ARG A 281 -25.75 -15.63 -1.54
N LYS A 282 -24.83 -14.94 -0.88
CA LYS A 282 -23.71 -14.27 -1.53
C LYS A 282 -22.57 -13.85 -0.49
N CYS A 283 -22.58 -14.34 0.76
CA CYS A 283 -21.44 -14.41 1.70
C CYS A 283 -21.82 -15.47 2.74
N GLU A 284 -20.96 -16.46 3.02
CA GLU A 284 -21.37 -17.61 3.85
C GLU A 284 -20.78 -17.54 5.25
N TYR A 285 -19.49 -17.19 5.36
CA TYR A 285 -18.77 -17.24 6.62
C TYR A 285 -17.98 -15.95 6.87
N LEU A 286 -17.82 -15.67 8.15
CA LEU A 286 -17.00 -14.59 8.69
C LEU A 286 -15.92 -15.23 9.55
N LEU A 287 -14.66 -14.97 9.21
CA LEU A 287 -13.49 -15.50 9.91
C LEU A 287 -12.92 -14.41 10.80
N GLY A 288 -13.09 -14.52 12.11
CA GLY A 288 -12.52 -13.56 13.05
C GLY A 288 -11.00 -13.58 12.96
N ILE A 289 -10.38 -12.44 12.65
CA ILE A 289 -8.92 -12.36 12.54
C ILE A 289 -8.32 -11.37 13.55
N ALA A 290 -9.13 -10.50 14.13
CA ALA A 290 -8.64 -9.40 14.93
C ALA A 290 -9.72 -8.80 15.86
N SER A 291 -9.31 -8.34 17.04
CA SER A 291 -10.20 -7.86 18.10
C SER A 291 -9.57 -6.72 18.93
N ARG A 292 -10.39 -5.75 19.37
CA ARG A 292 -10.15 -4.73 20.42
C ARG A 292 -9.16 -3.57 20.12
N CYS A 293 -9.55 -2.40 20.63
CA CYS A 293 -8.65 -1.36 21.16
C CYS A 293 -9.39 -0.53 22.26
N HIS A 294 -8.64 0.12 23.15
CA HIS A 294 -9.08 0.69 24.45
C HIS A 294 -10.11 1.85 24.40
N GLU A 295 -10.32 2.51 23.25
CA GLU A 295 -11.25 3.66 23.12
C GLU A 295 -12.60 3.31 22.45
N GLY A 296 -12.86 2.03 22.17
CA GLY A 296 -14.11 1.56 21.59
C GLY A 296 -13.94 0.21 20.89
N LYS A 297 -14.83 -0.76 21.19
CA LYS A 297 -14.71 -2.12 20.65
C LYS A 297 -15.08 -2.15 19.17
N ARG A 298 -14.11 -2.37 18.29
CA ARG A 298 -14.35 -2.82 16.92
C ARG A 298 -13.66 -4.15 16.68
N GLY A 299 -14.33 -5.06 15.98
CA GLY A 299 -13.77 -6.33 15.53
C GLY A 299 -13.62 -6.38 14.04
N LEU A 300 -12.72 -7.24 13.58
CA LEU A 300 -12.48 -7.46 12.16
C LEU A 300 -12.61 -8.93 11.81
N ALA A 301 -13.32 -9.20 10.72
CA ALA A 301 -13.33 -10.52 10.10
C ALA A 301 -13.09 -10.47 8.61
N LEU A 302 -12.54 -11.56 8.08
CA LEU A 302 -12.55 -11.83 6.65
C LEU A 302 -13.94 -12.31 6.26
N MET A 303 -14.49 -11.71 5.20
CA MET A 303 -15.65 -12.26 4.53
C MET A 303 -15.19 -13.31 3.54
N VAL A 304 -15.76 -14.51 3.62
CA VAL A 304 -15.35 -15.64 2.78
C VAL A 304 -16.53 -16.45 2.23
N LEU A 305 -16.25 -17.14 1.12
CA LEU A 305 -17.11 -18.17 0.55
C LEU A 305 -16.41 -19.53 0.64
N LYS A 306 -17.15 -20.58 1.00
CA LYS A 306 -16.62 -21.94 0.94
C LYS A 306 -16.67 -22.42 -0.51
N THR A 307 -15.52 -22.82 -1.02
CA THR A 307 -15.39 -23.35 -2.39
C THR A 307 -15.84 -24.82 -2.45
N PRO A 308 -16.17 -25.36 -3.64
CA PRO A 308 -16.48 -26.78 -3.79
C PRO A 308 -15.35 -27.71 -3.32
N GLY A 309 -14.09 -27.26 -3.42
CA GLY A 309 -12.90 -27.99 -2.94
C GLY A 309 -12.67 -27.92 -1.43
N GLY A 310 -13.56 -27.26 -0.68
CA GLY A 310 -13.50 -27.17 0.79
C GLY A 310 -12.67 -26.01 1.34
N SER A 311 -11.86 -25.33 0.52
CA SER A 311 -11.12 -24.13 0.91
C SER A 311 -12.00 -22.87 0.95
N TYR A 312 -11.51 -21.80 1.57
CA TYR A 312 -12.24 -20.55 1.77
C TYR A 312 -11.67 -19.41 0.93
N ARG A 313 -12.49 -18.85 0.05
CA ARG A 313 -12.16 -17.73 -0.83
C ARG A 313 -12.45 -16.41 -0.14
N ARG A 314 -11.44 -15.53 0.00
CA ARG A 314 -11.62 -14.18 0.55
C ARG A 314 -12.37 -13.28 -0.46
N ILE A 315 -13.37 -12.56 0.02
CA ILE A 315 -14.21 -11.66 -0.81
C ILE A 315 -14.33 -10.23 -0.25
N GLY A 316 -13.83 -9.98 0.97
CA GLY A 316 -13.80 -8.66 1.58
C GLY A 316 -13.51 -8.71 3.08
N LEU A 317 -13.75 -7.59 3.74
CA LEU A 317 -13.68 -7.44 5.19
C LEU A 317 -15.04 -7.07 5.79
N ALA A 318 -15.29 -7.52 7.01
CA ALA A 318 -16.38 -7.07 7.85
C ALA A 318 -15.83 -6.44 9.13
N LEU A 319 -16.39 -5.28 9.48
CA LEU A 319 -16.13 -4.58 10.74
C LEU A 319 -17.35 -4.71 11.64
N PHE A 320 -17.12 -5.00 12.92
CA PHE A 320 -18.16 -5.20 13.92
C PHE A 320 -18.12 -4.08 14.94
N GLY A 321 -19.24 -3.40 15.16
CA GLY A 321 -19.41 -2.51 16.31
C GLY A 321 -19.75 -3.27 17.61
N ASP A 322 -20.40 -4.43 17.49
CA ASP A 322 -20.74 -5.30 18.63
C ASP A 322 -19.95 -6.62 18.58
N MET A 323 -19.03 -6.77 19.53
CA MET A 323 -18.16 -7.94 19.63
C MET A 323 -18.83 -9.16 20.26
N THR A 324 -20.02 -9.03 20.86
CA THR A 324 -20.75 -10.15 21.46
C THR A 324 -21.21 -11.17 20.41
N VAL A 325 -21.15 -10.80 19.13
CA VAL A 325 -21.41 -11.70 18.00
C VAL A 325 -20.45 -12.90 17.96
N TRP A 326 -19.27 -12.76 18.57
CA TRP A 326 -18.25 -13.81 18.63
C TRP A 326 -18.28 -14.64 19.92
N THR A 327 -19.17 -14.33 20.86
CA THR A 327 -19.29 -15.04 22.13
C THR A 327 -19.77 -16.47 21.88
N GLY A 328 -19.03 -17.46 22.39
CA GLY A 328 -19.37 -18.88 22.22
C GLY A 328 -19.08 -19.45 20.84
N VAL A 329 -18.50 -18.67 19.92
CA VAL A 329 -18.06 -19.17 18.61
C VAL A 329 -16.74 -19.92 18.79
N GLU A 330 -16.72 -21.18 18.37
CA GLU A 330 -15.55 -22.06 18.49
C GLU A 330 -14.48 -21.75 17.44
N PHE A 331 -13.23 -22.03 17.79
CA PHE A 331 -12.11 -21.99 16.86
C PHE A 331 -12.15 -23.19 15.92
N GLN A 332 -11.89 -22.95 14.63
CA GLN A 332 -11.77 -23.97 13.60
C GLN A 332 -10.56 -23.68 12.73
N SER A 333 -9.90 -24.74 12.26
CA SER A 333 -8.82 -24.64 11.27
C SER A 333 -9.38 -24.78 9.87
N ILE A 334 -9.05 -23.83 9.00
CA ILE A 334 -9.52 -23.80 7.62
C ILE A 334 -8.43 -23.47 6.63
N ASP A 335 -8.53 -24.04 5.44
CA ASP A 335 -7.60 -23.73 4.35
C ASP A 335 -8.12 -22.53 3.55
N LEU A 336 -7.30 -21.49 3.42
CA LEU A 336 -7.58 -20.38 2.52
C LEU A 336 -7.34 -20.81 1.07
N GLU A 337 -8.18 -20.33 0.14
CA GLU A 337 -8.11 -20.75 -1.25
C GLU A 337 -6.76 -20.35 -1.90
N PRO A 338 -5.99 -21.34 -2.39
CA PRO A 338 -4.67 -21.14 -2.96
C PRO A 338 -4.74 -20.52 -4.37
N LYS A 339 -3.57 -20.25 -4.96
CA LYS A 339 -3.43 -19.91 -6.38
C LYS A 339 -3.90 -21.08 -7.25
N GLU A 340 -4.66 -20.82 -8.31
CA GLU A 340 -5.03 -21.82 -9.31
C GLU A 340 -3.81 -22.15 -10.21
N LYS A 341 -3.64 -23.43 -10.53
CA LYS A 341 -2.55 -23.92 -11.38
C LYS A 341 -2.71 -23.50 -12.84
#